data_AF-A0A0D5MB17-F1
#
_entry.id   AF-A0A0D5MB17-F1
#
_cell.length_a   1.000
_cell.length_b   1.000
_cell.length_c   1.000
_cell.angle_alpha   90.00
_cell.angle_beta   90.00
_cell.angle_gamma   90.00
#
_symmetry.space_group_name_H-M   'P 1'
#
loop_
_entity.id
_entity.type
_entity.pdbx_description
1 polymer ?
#
loop_
_entity_poly.entity_id
_entity_poly.type
_entity_poly.pdbx_seq_one_letter_code
_entity_poly.pdbx_strand_id
1 'polypeptide(L)'
;MNTHSQNTSSVVPFYFDQEVVNVATADAMRYLSQYECFSVFISFVHPATGILIEERATFYPNPQTSYGQGGFGGQCFLTEIQGLLIRIPANMEFWSRDQGPRKEATFQQQLSYLHRGEIASAAVEFEVLRYIRIPRKPISQPTAVTGRTSLQHIAETQ
;
A
#
# COMPACT_ATOMS: atom_id res chain seq x y z
N MET A 1 -5.90 -16.72 39.92
CA MET A 1 -5.36 -17.00 38.57
C MET A 1 -5.50 -15.72 37.75
N ASN A 2 -4.44 -14.92 37.65
CA ASN A 2 -4.46 -13.67 36.88
C ASN A 2 -4.13 -13.99 35.42
N THR A 3 -5.13 -13.92 34.56
CA THR A 3 -4.95 -13.90 33.11
C THR A 3 -4.35 -12.54 32.72
N HIS A 4 -3.01 -12.46 32.69
CA HIS A 4 -2.33 -11.41 31.95
C HIS A 4 -2.56 -11.65 30.46
N SER A 5 -3.68 -11.14 29.94
CA SER A 5 -3.83 -10.91 28.51
C SER A 5 -2.84 -9.80 28.17
N GLN A 6 -1.65 -10.18 27.71
CA GLN A 6 -0.74 -9.23 27.09
C GLN A 6 -1.44 -8.74 25.82
N ASN A 7 -2.09 -7.58 25.92
CA ASN A 7 -2.59 -6.84 24.78
C ASN A 7 -1.36 -6.26 24.06
N THR A 8 -0.63 -7.11 23.34
CA THR A 8 0.40 -6.65 22.41
C THR A 8 -0.34 -5.89 21.32
N SER A 9 -0.31 -4.56 21.38
CA SER A 9 -0.84 -3.74 20.30
C SER A 9 -0.18 -4.18 19.00
N SER A 10 -0.98 -4.68 18.05
CA SER A 10 -0.45 -5.06 16.73
C SER A 10 0.09 -3.81 16.05
N VAL A 11 1.26 -3.95 15.43
CA VAL A 11 1.93 -2.85 14.73
C VAL A 11 2.20 -3.24 13.28
N VAL A 12 2.20 -2.25 12.40
CA VAL A 12 2.61 -2.35 11.00
C VAL A 12 3.97 -1.68 10.86
N PRO A 13 5.02 -2.41 10.42
CA PRO A 13 6.32 -1.83 10.16
C PRO A 13 6.36 -1.17 8.76
N PHE A 14 6.71 0.10 8.74
CA PHE A 14 6.98 0.87 7.52
C PHE A 14 8.48 1.05 7.34
N TYR A 15 9.00 0.58 6.21
CA TYR A 15 10.42 0.54 5.91
C TYR A 15 10.82 1.74 5.07
N PHE A 16 11.83 2.46 5.54
CA PHE A 16 12.53 3.51 4.82
C PHE A 16 13.97 3.04 4.55
N ASP A 17 14.76 3.84 3.83
CA ASP A 17 16.11 3.42 3.41
C ASP A 17 17.05 3.11 4.58
N GLN A 18 16.86 3.74 5.75
CA GLN A 18 17.77 3.61 6.90
C GLN A 18 17.04 3.37 8.23
N GLU A 19 15.72 3.22 8.21
CA GLU A 19 14.92 3.12 9.44
C GLU A 19 13.64 2.33 9.21
N VAL A 20 13.10 1.79 10.31
CA VAL A 20 11.81 1.14 10.34
C VAL A 20 10.95 1.86 11.37
N VAL A 21 9.79 2.34 10.94
CA VAL A 21 8.80 2.98 11.80
C VAL A 21 7.68 2.00 12.07
N ASN A 22 7.49 1.62 13.33
CA ASN A 22 6.37 0.77 13.74
C ASN A 22 5.18 1.65 14.14
N VAL A 23 4.05 1.48 13.46
CA VAL A 23 2.83 2.24 13.71
C VAL A 23 1.76 1.28 14.22
N ALA A 24 0.98 1.69 15.22
CA ALA A 24 -0.18 0.91 15.66
C ALA A 24 -1.11 0.59 14.47
N THR A 25 -1.58 -0.65 14.35
CA THR A 25 -2.42 -1.09 13.21
C THR A 25 -3.62 -0.16 12.97
N ALA A 26 -4.23 0.35 14.04
CA ALA A 26 -5.35 1.29 13.96
C ALA A 26 -5.00 2.64 13.29
N ASP A 27 -3.74 3.08 13.38
CA ASP A 27 -3.25 4.33 12.79
C ASP A 27 -2.52 4.13 11.46
N ALA A 28 -2.19 2.88 11.11
CA ALA A 28 -1.31 2.55 9.99
C ALA A 28 -1.82 3.07 8.63
N MET A 29 -3.12 2.98 8.35
CA MET A 29 -3.68 3.49 7.09
C MET A 29 -3.59 5.02 7.00
N ARG A 30 -3.89 5.71 8.11
CA ARG A 30 -3.78 7.18 8.21
C ARG A 30 -2.33 7.65 8.09
N TYR A 31 -1.39 6.88 8.63
CA TYR A 31 0.05 7.14 8.47
C TYR A 31 0.47 6.94 7.00
N LEU A 32 0.09 5.81 6.39
CA LEU A 32 0.42 5.49 5.01
C LEU A 32 -0.13 6.52 4.01
N SER A 33 -1.31 7.09 4.26
CA SER A 33 -1.91 8.13 3.41
C SER A 33 -1.19 9.48 3.41
N GLN A 34 -0.15 9.66 4.25
CA GLN A 34 0.67 10.88 4.24
C GLN A 34 1.74 10.89 3.13
N TYR A 35 1.89 9.76 2.43
CA TYR A 35 2.88 9.55 1.40
C TYR A 35 2.23 9.46 0.03
N GLU A 36 2.98 9.79 -1.01
CA GLU A 36 2.47 9.74 -2.39
C GLU A 36 2.27 8.30 -2.86
N CYS A 37 3.23 7.44 -2.53
CA CYS A 37 3.23 6.03 -2.90
C CYS A 37 3.97 5.20 -1.85
N PHE A 38 3.82 3.89 -1.98
CA PHE A 38 4.59 2.90 -1.25
C PHE A 38 4.85 1.73 -2.19
N SER A 39 5.67 0.78 -1.74
CA SER A 39 5.98 -0.39 -2.55
C SER A 39 6.09 -1.64 -1.70
N VAL A 40 5.77 -2.78 -2.31
CA VAL A 40 5.89 -4.11 -1.71
C VAL A 40 6.55 -5.03 -2.73
N PHE A 41 7.31 -6.00 -2.25
CA PHE A 41 7.82 -7.04 -3.13
C PHE A 41 6.72 -8.05 -3.42
N ILE A 42 6.56 -8.41 -4.68
CA ILE A 42 5.60 -9.42 -5.12
C ILE A 42 6.26 -10.42 -6.06
N SER A 43 5.78 -11.67 -6.03
CA SER A 43 6.18 -12.75 -6.93
C SER A 43 4.96 -13.50 -7.46
N PHE A 44 4.91 -13.75 -8.77
CA PHE A 44 3.86 -14.54 -9.42
C PHE A 44 4.27 -14.99 -10.83
N VAL A 45 3.60 -16.01 -11.37
CA VAL A 45 3.79 -16.44 -12.76
C VAL A 45 2.79 -15.73 -13.68
N HIS A 46 3.29 -15.01 -14.68
CA HIS A 46 2.46 -14.28 -15.63
C HIS A 46 1.63 -15.27 -16.48
N PRO A 47 0.28 -15.23 -16.43
CA PRO A 47 -0.56 -16.29 -16.99
C PRO A 47 -0.50 -16.40 -18.52
N ALA A 48 -0.19 -15.30 -19.23
CA ALA A 48 -0.08 -15.33 -20.69
C ALA A 48 1.27 -15.85 -21.21
N THR A 49 2.35 -15.69 -20.44
CA THR A 49 3.73 -15.91 -20.90
C THR A 49 4.42 -17.05 -20.16
N GLY A 50 3.91 -17.45 -19.00
CA GLY A 50 4.53 -18.45 -18.12
C GLY A 50 5.81 -17.96 -17.43
N ILE A 51 6.14 -16.67 -17.56
CA ILE A 51 7.36 -16.09 -16.98
C ILE A 51 7.11 -15.75 -15.50
N LEU A 52 8.08 -16.10 -14.64
CA LEU A 52 8.11 -15.66 -13.25
C LEU A 52 8.41 -14.16 -13.19
N ILE A 53 7.54 -13.41 -12.52
CA ILE A 53 7.70 -12.00 -12.21
C ILE A 53 8.07 -11.88 -10.74
N GLU A 54 9.19 -11.22 -10.45
CA GLU A 54 9.69 -10.93 -9.10
C GLU A 54 10.16 -9.49 -9.04
N GLU A 55 9.35 -8.61 -8.47
CA GLU A 55 9.70 -7.19 -8.43
C GLU A 55 9.10 -6.43 -7.26
N ARG A 56 9.61 -5.21 -7.06
CA ARG A 56 9.05 -4.27 -6.09
C ARG A 56 8.00 -3.41 -6.80
N ALA A 57 6.74 -3.80 -6.63
CA ALA A 57 5.60 -3.13 -7.22
C ALA A 57 5.23 -1.87 -6.40
N THR A 58 4.95 -0.77 -7.11
CA THR A 58 4.55 0.50 -6.50
C THR A 58 3.03 0.62 -6.44
N PHE A 59 2.52 0.98 -5.27
CA PHE A 59 1.11 1.19 -4.99
C PHE A 59 0.87 2.60 -4.45
N TYR A 60 -0.38 3.03 -4.48
CA TYR A 60 -0.79 4.35 -4.00
C TYR A 60 -1.74 4.18 -2.82
N PRO A 61 -1.66 5.02 -1.78
CA PRO A 61 -2.47 4.88 -0.57
C PRO A 61 -3.91 5.39 -0.75
N ASN A 62 -4.55 4.97 -1.85
CA ASN A 62 -5.92 5.26 -2.22
C ASN A 62 -6.65 3.94 -2.49
N PRO A 63 -7.10 3.24 -1.43
CA PRO A 63 -7.69 1.92 -1.58
C PRO A 63 -9.00 1.99 -2.38
N GLN A 64 -9.21 0.99 -3.21
CA GLN A 64 -10.39 0.83 -4.04
C GLN A 64 -11.23 -0.33 -3.55
N THR A 65 -12.56 -0.18 -3.64
CA THR A 65 -13.49 -1.27 -3.36
C THR A 65 -13.36 -2.34 -4.44
N SER A 66 -13.02 -3.56 -4.02
CA SER A 66 -13.03 -4.76 -4.85
C SER A 66 -14.19 -5.65 -4.43
N TYR A 67 -15.02 -6.01 -5.40
CA TYR A 67 -16.11 -6.99 -5.25
C TYR A 67 -15.68 -8.40 -5.66
N GLY A 68 -14.37 -8.65 -5.79
CA GLY A 68 -13.82 -9.84 -6.45
C GLY A 68 -14.23 -11.18 -5.83
N GLN A 69 -14.50 -12.16 -6.69
CA GLN A 69 -14.49 -13.58 -6.33
C GLN A 69 -13.04 -14.08 -6.20
N GLY A 70 -12.79 -15.09 -5.35
CA GLY A 70 -11.45 -15.65 -5.12
C GLY A 70 -10.76 -15.22 -3.81
N GLY A 71 -11.52 -14.79 -2.79
CA GLY A 71 -10.99 -14.55 -1.45
C GLY A 71 -10.45 -13.14 -1.17
N PHE A 72 -10.51 -12.24 -2.16
CA PHE A 72 -10.06 -10.84 -2.06
C PHE A 72 -11.22 -9.84 -2.15
N GLY A 73 -12.24 -10.05 -1.32
CA GLY A 73 -13.34 -9.10 -1.13
C GLY A 73 -12.95 -7.97 -0.17
N GLY A 74 -13.29 -6.73 -0.50
CA GLY A 74 -13.08 -5.57 0.37
C GLY A 74 -12.19 -4.48 -0.25
N GLN A 75 -11.53 -3.69 0.60
CA GLN A 75 -10.64 -2.61 0.16
C GLN A 75 -9.27 -3.16 -0.25
N CYS A 76 -8.78 -2.75 -1.42
CA CYS A 76 -7.49 -3.17 -1.97
C CYS A 76 -6.69 -2.00 -2.54
N PHE A 77 -5.37 -2.09 -2.51
CA PHE A 77 -4.53 -1.23 -3.33
C PHE A 77 -4.33 -1.87 -4.70
N LEU A 78 -4.24 -1.04 -5.73
CA LEU A 78 -4.13 -1.46 -7.11
C LEU A 78 -2.80 -0.99 -7.71
N THR A 79 -2.22 -1.81 -8.58
CA THR A 79 -1.15 -1.43 -9.50
C THR A 79 -1.30 -2.20 -10.80
N GLU A 80 -0.61 -1.76 -11.84
CA GLU A 80 -0.47 -2.49 -13.10
C GLU A 80 0.96 -3.02 -13.22
N ILE A 81 1.08 -4.28 -13.65
CA ILE A 81 2.36 -4.94 -13.96
C ILE A 81 2.20 -5.70 -15.25
N GLN A 82 2.95 -5.30 -16.28
CA GLN A 82 2.93 -5.94 -17.61
C GLN A 82 1.51 -6.10 -18.19
N GLY A 83 0.65 -5.08 -18.00
CA GLY A 83 -0.74 -5.09 -18.45
C GLY A 83 -1.71 -5.87 -17.55
N LEU A 84 -1.26 -6.43 -16.42
CA LEU A 84 -2.09 -7.12 -15.45
C LEU A 84 -2.44 -6.20 -14.28
N LEU A 85 -3.73 -6.12 -13.96
CA LEU A 85 -4.21 -5.41 -12.79
C LEU A 85 -3.98 -6.24 -11.52
N ILE A 86 -3.01 -5.85 -10.72
CA ILE A 86 -2.62 -6.52 -9.47
C ILE A 86 -3.30 -5.83 -8.30
N ARG A 87 -3.79 -6.62 -7.35
CA ARG A 87 -4.44 -6.13 -6.13
C ARG A 87 -3.65 -6.58 -4.91
N ILE A 88 -3.63 -5.81 -3.83
CA ILE A 88 -3.13 -6.24 -2.52
C ILE A 88 -4.09 -5.77 -1.42
N PRO A 89 -4.15 -6.41 -0.24
CA PRO A 89 -5.10 -6.02 0.79
C PRO A 89 -4.82 -4.60 1.29
N ALA A 90 -5.85 -3.77 1.43
CA ALA A 90 -5.74 -2.51 2.15
C ALA A 90 -5.99 -2.64 3.66
N ASN A 91 -6.46 -3.81 4.11
CA ASN A 91 -6.63 -4.09 5.53
C ASN A 91 -5.26 -4.12 6.24
N MET A 92 -4.99 -3.13 7.10
CA MET A 92 -3.73 -3.03 7.85
C MET A 92 -3.47 -4.21 8.78
N GLU A 93 -4.52 -4.92 9.22
CA GLU A 93 -4.35 -6.17 9.99
C GLU A 93 -3.64 -7.27 9.19
N PHE A 94 -3.82 -7.31 7.86
CA PHE A 94 -3.09 -8.26 7.01
C PHE A 94 -1.59 -8.01 7.08
N TRP A 95 -1.18 -6.75 7.13
CA TRP A 95 0.20 -6.31 7.19
C TRP A 95 0.81 -6.41 8.59
N SER A 96 -0.03 -6.39 9.64
CA SER A 96 0.42 -6.56 11.02
C SER A 96 0.60 -8.03 11.44
N ARG A 97 -0.06 -8.99 10.74
CA ARG A 97 -0.04 -10.42 11.10
C ARG A 97 1.30 -11.09 10.80
N ASP A 98 1.74 -11.96 11.71
CA ASP A 98 2.91 -12.85 11.62
C ASP A 98 4.17 -12.21 11.02
N GLN A 99 4.87 -11.45 11.85
CA GLN A 99 6.22 -10.91 11.60
C GLN A 99 7.32 -11.96 11.86
N GLY A 100 7.01 -13.25 11.72
CA GLY A 100 7.95 -14.36 11.85
C GLY A 100 9.02 -14.38 10.73
N PRO A 101 9.94 -15.36 10.73
CA PRO A 101 11.16 -15.31 9.92
C PRO A 101 10.94 -15.28 8.40
N ARG A 102 9.77 -15.67 7.89
CA ARG A 102 9.50 -15.66 6.44
C ARG A 102 8.70 -14.45 5.94
N LYS A 103 7.87 -13.78 6.76
CA LYS A 103 7.03 -12.59 6.41
C LYS A 103 6.31 -12.60 5.04
N GLU A 104 6.25 -13.74 4.38
CA GLU A 104 5.60 -13.99 3.12
C GLU A 104 4.11 -14.21 3.36
N ALA A 105 3.30 -13.71 2.44
CA ALA A 105 1.89 -13.97 2.38
C ALA A 105 1.53 -14.43 0.98
N THR A 106 0.85 -15.58 0.91
CA THR A 106 0.36 -16.10 -0.36
C THR A 106 -1.13 -15.86 -0.47
N PHE A 107 -1.59 -15.48 -1.66
CA PHE A 107 -3.01 -15.40 -1.96
C PHE A 107 -3.28 -15.60 -3.44
N GLN A 108 -4.50 -16.01 -3.77
CA GLN A 108 -4.94 -16.19 -5.14
C GLN A 108 -5.76 -15.00 -5.63
N GLN A 109 -5.60 -14.66 -6.90
CA GLN A 109 -6.43 -13.67 -7.57
C GLN A 109 -6.80 -14.12 -8.97
N GLN A 110 -8.02 -13.81 -9.37
CA GLN A 110 -8.41 -13.95 -10.76
C GLN A 110 -7.89 -12.74 -11.55
N LEU A 111 -7.01 -13.00 -12.52
CA LEU A 111 -6.51 -12.00 -13.45
C LEU A 111 -7.17 -12.19 -14.82
N SER A 112 -7.52 -11.08 -15.45
CA SER A 112 -7.91 -11.06 -16.86
C SER A 112 -6.75 -10.54 -17.70
N TYR A 113 -6.53 -11.15 -18.85
CA TYR A 113 -5.42 -10.82 -19.75
C TYR A 113 -5.81 -11.08 -21.20
N LEU A 114 -5.10 -10.44 -22.13
CA LEU A 114 -5.32 -10.62 -23.57
C LEU A 114 -4.55 -11.86 -24.05
N HIS A 115 -5.24 -12.81 -24.68
CA HIS A 115 -4.64 -13.98 -25.31
C HIS A 115 -5.23 -14.16 -26.71
N ARG A 116 -4.37 -14.05 -27.74
CA ARG A 116 -4.75 -14.27 -29.15
C ARG A 116 -5.98 -13.45 -29.62
N GLY A 117 -6.15 -12.24 -29.10
CA GLY A 117 -7.27 -11.35 -29.45
C GLY A 117 -8.51 -11.51 -28.58
N GLU A 118 -8.50 -12.41 -27.60
CA GLU A 118 -9.61 -12.67 -26.68
C GLU A 118 -9.23 -12.34 -25.23
N ILE A 119 -10.22 -11.95 -24.43
CA ILE A 119 -10.03 -11.79 -22.98
C ILE A 119 -10.09 -13.17 -22.35
N ALA A 120 -8.94 -13.64 -21.86
CA ALA A 120 -8.82 -14.84 -21.04
C ALA A 120 -8.80 -14.47 -19.55
N SER A 121 -8.98 -15.46 -18.68
CA SER A 121 -8.82 -15.27 -17.23
C SER A 121 -8.20 -16.49 -16.58
N ALA A 122 -7.36 -16.27 -15.57
CA ALA A 122 -6.67 -17.32 -14.83
C ALA A 122 -6.63 -16.99 -13.33
N ALA A 123 -6.72 -18.02 -12.49
CA ALA A 123 -6.41 -17.92 -11.08
C ALA A 123 -4.90 -17.96 -10.93
N VAL A 124 -4.33 -16.89 -10.39
CA VAL A 124 -2.89 -16.73 -10.22
C VAL A 124 -2.59 -16.67 -8.73
N GLU A 125 -1.64 -17.48 -8.29
CA GLU A 125 -1.09 -17.41 -6.95
C GLU A 125 -0.01 -16.33 -6.89
N PHE A 126 -0.16 -15.44 -5.92
CA PHE A 126 0.75 -14.35 -5.63
C PHE A 126 1.42 -14.60 -4.30
N GLU A 127 2.71 -14.37 -4.23
CA GLU A 127 3.46 -14.22 -3.01
C GLU A 127 3.81 -12.74 -2.80
N VAL A 128 3.62 -12.25 -1.58
CA VAL A 128 3.94 -10.88 -1.21
C VAL A 128 4.74 -10.87 0.08
N LEU A 129 5.84 -10.13 0.09
CA LEU A 129 6.52 -9.82 1.35
C LEU A 129 5.75 -8.71 2.07
N ARG A 130 5.40 -8.93 3.35
CA ARG A 130 4.73 -7.95 4.21
C ARG A 130 5.67 -6.82 4.68
N TYR A 131 6.44 -6.27 3.73
CA TYR A 131 7.35 -5.15 3.90
C TYR A 131 6.84 -3.96 3.10
N ILE A 132 6.09 -3.07 3.75
CA ILE A 132 5.67 -1.81 3.14
C ILE A 132 6.86 -0.86 3.13
N ARG A 133 7.41 -0.60 1.95
CA ARG A 133 8.52 0.34 1.77
C ARG A 133 8.00 1.68 1.28
N ILE A 134 8.41 2.76 1.94
CA ILE A 134 8.00 4.13 1.61
C ILE A 134 9.23 4.90 1.09
N PRO A 135 9.17 5.49 -0.13
CA PRO A 135 10.20 6.41 -0.58
C PRO A 135 10.15 7.68 0.28
N ARG A 136 11.32 8.21 0.68
CA ARG A 136 11.52 9.21 1.75
C ARG A 136 10.86 10.60 1.58
N LYS A 137 9.85 10.79 0.73
CA LYS A 137 9.16 12.08 0.59
C LYS A 137 7.70 11.96 1.04
N PRO A 138 7.34 12.49 2.23
CA PRO A 138 5.97 12.87 2.51
C PRO A 138 5.48 13.83 1.42
N ILE A 139 4.19 13.83 1.11
CA ILE A 139 3.61 14.85 0.22
C ILE A 139 3.88 16.19 0.89
N SER A 140 4.58 17.10 0.21
CA SER A 140 4.73 18.49 0.65
C SER A 140 3.34 19.02 1.00
N GLN A 141 3.12 19.41 2.25
CA GLN A 141 1.86 20.03 2.68
C GLN A 141 1.44 21.09 1.66
N PRO A 142 0.14 21.23 1.32
CA PRO A 142 -0.29 22.33 0.47
C PRO A 142 0.19 23.64 1.08
N THR A 143 1.01 24.35 0.31
CA THR A 143 1.59 25.65 0.64
C THR A 143 0.52 26.52 1.27
N ALA A 144 0.78 27.02 2.48
CA ALA A 144 -0.06 28.03 3.10
C ALA A 144 -0.38 29.11 2.07
N VAL A 145 -1.68 29.35 1.85
CA VAL A 145 -2.16 30.42 0.97
C VAL A 145 -1.52 31.71 1.46
N THR A 146 -0.58 32.20 0.66
CA THR A 146 0.13 33.45 0.90
C THR A 146 -0.87 34.58 0.64
N GLY A 147 -1.56 35.01 1.70
CA GLY A 147 -2.27 36.28 1.72
C GLY A 147 -1.26 37.42 1.80
N ARG A 148 -0.71 37.83 0.65
CA ARG A 148 -0.14 39.17 0.51
C ARG A 148 -1.29 40.17 0.59
N THR A 149 -1.32 40.96 1.65
CA THR A 149 -1.86 42.32 1.57
C THR A 149 -0.79 43.27 2.09
N SER A 150 0.02 43.78 1.17
CA SER A 150 0.76 45.01 1.38
C SER A 150 -0.23 46.17 1.26
N LEU A 151 -0.40 46.94 2.33
CA LEU A 151 -0.81 48.34 2.22
C LEU A 151 0.06 49.16 3.18
N GLN A 152 1.06 49.82 2.61
CA GLN A 152 1.67 51.01 3.20
C GLN A 152 0.70 52.20 3.05
N HIS A 153 0.93 53.21 3.90
CA HIS A 153 0.33 54.56 3.99
C HIS A 153 -0.98 54.70 4.76
N ILE A 154 -0.89 55.26 5.99
CA ILE A 154 -1.39 56.61 6.38
C ILE A 154 -0.45 57.08 7.53
N ALA A 155 0.57 57.89 7.25
CA ALA A 155 0.61 59.35 7.40
C ALA A 155 0.43 59.85 8.85
N GLU A 156 1.53 60.34 9.41
CA GLU A 156 1.61 61.22 10.57
C GLU A 156 0.74 62.47 10.34
N THR A 157 -0.05 62.90 11.33
CA THR A 157 -0.31 64.32 11.60
C THR A 157 -0.84 64.49 13.04
N GLN A 158 -0.02 65.17 13.86
CA GLN A 158 -0.30 65.95 15.08
C GLN A 158 -0.80 65.25 16.36
#